data_AF-A0A0F9CPX7-F1
#
_entry.id   AF-A0A0F9CPX7-F1
#
_cell.length_a   1.000
_cell.length_b   1.000
_cell.length_c   1.000
_cell.angle_alpha   90.00
_cell.angle_beta   90.00
_cell.angle_gamma   90.00
#
_symmetry.space_group_name_H-M   'P 1'
#
loop_
_entity.id
_entity.type
_entity.pdbx_description
1 polymer ?
#
loop_
_entity_poly.entity_id
_entity_poly.type
_entity_poly.pdbx_seq_one_letter_code
_entity_poly.pdbx_strand_id
1 'polypeptide(L)'
;MAKTEIRSGQFLDGSLVDADVSDSAAIKLTKSENVVTGLTDQATITTDASAGTIFTVTLAGNRTLAAPTNPVDGMKRIWRFKQDATGSRTITLNAVFRLGTDITTITLTTTASKTDYVGAIYNGTDAKWDIVAFIKGL
;
A
#
# COMPACT_ATOMS: atom_id res chain seq x y z
N MET A 1 40.73 -39.11 -0.52
CA MET A 1 39.34 -38.75 -0.84
C MET A 1 39.38 -37.66 -1.90
N ALA A 2 38.70 -37.85 -3.04
CA ALA A 2 38.72 -36.87 -4.11
C ALA A 2 38.01 -35.59 -3.66
N LYS A 3 38.67 -34.44 -3.79
CA LYS A 3 38.09 -33.14 -3.47
C LYS A 3 37.19 -32.73 -4.64
N THR A 4 35.90 -32.60 -4.41
CA THR A 4 34.96 -32.09 -5.41
C THR A 4 35.33 -30.64 -5.75
N GLU A 5 35.75 -30.38 -6.98
CA GLU A 5 35.94 -29.01 -7.49
C GLU A 5 34.62 -28.50 -8.09
N ILE A 6 34.09 -27.42 -7.51
CA ILE A 6 32.87 -26.76 -7.97
C ILE A 6 33.24 -25.68 -8.99
N ARG A 7 32.49 -25.57 -10.09
CA ARG A 7 32.66 -24.55 -11.14
C ARG A 7 31.55 -23.48 -11.02
N SER A 8 31.83 -22.25 -11.46
CA SER A 8 30.84 -21.15 -11.44
C SER A 8 29.51 -21.57 -12.05
N GLY A 9 28.42 -21.22 -11.35
CA GLY A 9 27.05 -21.56 -11.74
C GLY A 9 26.54 -22.92 -11.28
N GLN A 10 27.29 -23.68 -10.48
CA GLN A 10 26.80 -24.91 -9.86
C GLN A 10 26.37 -24.68 -8.40
N PHE A 11 25.20 -25.20 -8.02
CA PHE A 11 24.66 -25.11 -6.67
C PHE A 11 25.20 -26.24 -5.79
N LEU A 12 25.55 -25.94 -4.54
CA LEU A 12 25.69 -26.96 -3.49
C LEU A 12 24.50 -26.80 -2.53
N ASP A 13 23.88 -27.89 -2.09
CA ASP A 13 22.76 -27.95 -1.13
C ASP A 13 21.55 -27.00 -1.33
N GLY A 14 21.41 -26.40 -2.52
CA GLY A 14 20.33 -25.48 -2.86
C GLY A 14 20.68 -24.00 -2.70
N SER A 15 21.92 -23.68 -2.34
CA SER A 15 22.45 -22.32 -2.31
C SER A 15 23.43 -22.08 -3.48
N LEU A 16 23.36 -20.88 -4.05
CA LEU A 16 24.37 -20.42 -5.01
C LEU A 16 25.67 -20.13 -4.24
N VAL A 17 26.75 -20.79 -4.63
CA VAL A 17 28.11 -20.39 -4.25
C VAL A 17 28.76 -19.80 -5.50
N ASP A 18 28.73 -18.47 -5.65
CA ASP A 18 29.38 -17.81 -6.78
C ASP A 18 30.36 -16.74 -6.31
N ALA A 19 31.57 -16.80 -6.84
CA ALA A 19 32.62 -15.81 -6.55
C ALA A 19 32.34 -14.45 -7.24
N ASP A 20 31.34 -14.38 -8.14
CA ASP A 20 30.86 -13.15 -8.78
C ASP A 20 29.62 -12.55 -8.08
N VAL A 21 28.98 -13.27 -7.17
CA VAL A 21 28.02 -12.68 -6.22
C VAL A 21 28.80 -12.25 -4.98
N SER A 22 29.68 -11.27 -5.18
CA SER A 22 30.62 -10.79 -4.15
C SER A 22 29.96 -9.94 -3.07
N ASP A 23 28.63 -9.76 -3.10
CA ASP A 23 27.92 -9.14 -2.00
C ASP A 23 26.56 -9.82 -1.78
N SER A 24 26.50 -10.67 -0.75
CA SER A 24 25.23 -11.21 -0.24
C SER A 24 24.30 -10.09 0.28
N ALA A 25 24.81 -8.87 0.47
CA ALA A 25 24.01 -7.68 0.72
C ALA A 25 23.31 -7.10 -0.54
N ALA A 26 23.69 -7.52 -1.75
CA ALA A 26 23.14 -7.06 -3.03
C ALA A 26 22.03 -7.99 -3.60
N ILE A 27 21.95 -9.25 -3.17
CA ILE A 27 20.72 -10.06 -3.35
C ILE A 27 19.72 -9.68 -2.25
N LYS A 28 19.35 -8.41 -2.20
CA LYS A 28 18.09 -8.00 -1.57
C LYS A 28 16.99 -8.26 -2.57
N LEU A 29 16.62 -9.53 -2.72
CA LEU A 29 15.28 -9.88 -3.15
C LEU A 29 14.33 -9.42 -2.05
N THR A 30 14.07 -8.12 -1.96
CA THR A 30 12.97 -7.60 -1.14
C THR A 30 11.70 -8.12 -1.78
N LYS A 31 11.24 -9.27 -1.28
CA LYS A 31 9.90 -9.75 -1.55
C LYS A 31 8.96 -8.58 -1.26
N SER A 32 8.20 -8.18 -2.27
CA SER A 32 7.10 -7.22 -2.06
C SER A 32 6.04 -7.96 -1.26
N GLU A 33 6.17 -7.92 0.06
CA GLU A 33 5.19 -8.51 0.96
C GLU A 33 3.99 -7.57 1.07
N ASN A 34 2.80 -8.16 1.11
CA ASN A 34 1.60 -7.39 1.35
C ASN A 34 1.55 -7.03 2.84
N VAL A 35 1.92 -5.80 3.17
CA VAL A 35 1.96 -5.28 4.54
C VAL A 35 0.69 -4.49 4.81
N VAL A 36 -0.06 -4.90 5.84
CA VAL A 36 -1.26 -4.19 6.32
C VAL A 36 -0.87 -3.31 7.51
N THR A 37 -1.09 -2.01 7.40
CA THR A 37 -0.79 -1.03 8.45
C THR A 37 -2.08 -0.39 8.97
N GLY A 38 -2.29 -0.43 10.28
CA GLY A 38 -3.38 0.29 10.93
C GLY A 38 -3.04 1.77 11.05
N LEU A 39 -3.95 2.63 10.59
CA LEU A 39 -3.88 4.08 10.79
C LEU A 39 -4.68 4.45 12.04
N THR A 40 -4.21 5.49 12.74
CA THR A 40 -4.94 6.08 13.86
C THR A 40 -6.10 6.93 13.33
N ASP A 41 -7.30 6.70 13.88
CA ASP A 41 -8.45 7.57 13.64
C ASP A 41 -8.24 8.91 14.36
N GLN A 42 -8.30 10.00 13.60
CA GLN A 42 -8.17 11.37 14.07
C GLN A 42 -8.81 12.29 13.03
N ALA A 43 -9.04 13.57 13.36
CA ALA A 43 -9.70 14.51 12.44
C ALA A 43 -9.05 14.56 11.04
N THR A 44 -7.72 14.51 10.99
CA THR A 44 -6.91 14.42 9.77
C THR A 44 -6.00 13.20 9.83
N ILE A 45 -6.39 12.11 9.17
CA ILE A 45 -5.65 10.86 9.13
C ILE A 45 -4.40 11.02 8.24
N THR A 46 -3.23 10.68 8.77
CA THR A 46 -1.96 10.69 8.03
C THR A 46 -1.60 9.28 7.56
N THR A 47 -0.89 9.16 6.44
CA THR A 47 -0.41 7.88 5.90
C THR A 47 1.04 7.99 5.51
N ASP A 48 1.89 7.12 6.03
CA ASP A 48 3.23 6.87 5.47
C ASP A 48 3.11 5.79 4.39
N ALA A 49 3.24 6.18 3.12
CA ALA A 49 3.08 5.26 2.00
C ALA A 49 4.16 4.16 1.97
N SER A 50 5.28 4.34 2.66
CA SER A 50 6.34 3.32 2.78
C SER A 50 6.02 2.24 3.82
N ALA A 51 5.14 2.52 4.78
CA ALA A 51 4.86 1.63 5.91
C ALA A 51 4.02 0.40 5.54
N GLY A 52 3.29 0.44 4.42
CA GLY A 52 2.50 -0.70 3.99
C GLY A 52 1.96 -0.60 2.57
N THR A 53 1.38 -1.69 2.09
CA THR A 53 0.66 -1.76 0.81
C THR A 53 -0.85 -1.56 0.99
N ILE A 54 -1.34 -1.85 2.20
CA ILE A 54 -2.74 -1.70 2.60
C ILE A 54 -2.80 -0.92 3.92
N PHE A 55 -3.66 0.09 3.98
CA PHE A 55 -3.92 0.89 5.16
C PHE A 55 -5.34 0.69 5.67
N THR A 56 -5.52 0.48 6.96
CA THR A 56 -6.84 0.28 7.58
C THR A 56 -7.15 1.36 8.59
N VAL A 57 -8.39 1.82 8.62
CA VAL A 57 -8.89 2.71 9.68
C VAL A 57 -10.36 2.45 9.92
N THR A 58 -10.77 2.40 11.19
CA THR A 58 -12.19 2.48 11.55
C THR A 58 -12.52 3.92 11.88
N LEU A 59 -13.45 4.50 11.12
CA LEU A 59 -13.82 5.91 11.24
C LEU A 59 -14.78 6.08 12.42
N ALA A 60 -14.42 6.89 13.41
CA ALA A 60 -15.32 7.26 14.52
C ALA A 60 -16.05 8.59 14.29
N GLY A 61 -15.84 9.22 13.13
CA GLY A 61 -16.41 10.51 12.75
C GLY A 61 -16.15 10.81 11.28
N ASN A 62 -16.54 12.00 10.83
CA ASN A 62 -16.19 12.48 9.50
C ASN A 62 -14.73 12.93 9.51
N ARG A 63 -13.89 12.33 8.66
CA ARG A 63 -12.43 12.51 8.68
C ARG A 63 -11.93 13.08 7.35
N THR A 64 -10.72 13.63 7.39
CA THR A 64 -9.94 13.97 6.21
C THR A 64 -8.76 13.01 6.09
N LEU A 65 -8.48 12.50 4.89
CA LEU A 65 -7.22 11.80 4.60
C LEU A 65 -6.21 12.83 4.08
N ALA A 66 -5.11 13.03 4.81
CA ALA A 66 -4.02 13.91 4.40
C ALA A 66 -3.28 13.40 3.16
N ALA A 67 -2.44 14.24 2.56
CA ALA A 67 -1.50 13.79 1.55
C ALA A 67 -0.55 12.73 2.16
N PRO A 68 -0.44 11.52 1.59
CA PRO A 68 0.49 10.52 2.08
C PRO A 68 1.95 10.99 1.97
N THR A 69 2.79 10.64 2.94
CA THR A 69 4.24 10.88 2.91
C THR A 69 4.99 9.72 2.25
N ASN A 70 6.24 9.96 1.85
CA ASN A 70 7.13 8.99 1.21
C ASN A 70 6.55 8.28 -0.04
N PRO A 71 5.84 8.97 -0.94
CA PRO A 71 5.37 8.33 -2.16
C PRO A 71 6.55 8.12 -3.13
N VAL A 72 6.56 6.98 -3.80
CA VAL A 72 7.47 6.67 -4.91
C VAL A 72 6.63 6.43 -6.16
N ASP A 73 7.11 6.90 -7.30
CA ASP A 73 6.41 6.76 -8.58
C ASP A 73 6.01 5.29 -8.85
N GLY A 74 4.78 5.09 -9.30
CA GLY A 74 4.20 3.77 -9.53
C GLY A 74 3.77 3.00 -8.28
N MET A 75 3.92 3.54 -7.06
CA MET A 75 3.43 2.88 -5.84
C MET A 75 1.93 2.65 -5.90
N LYS A 76 1.51 1.41 -5.65
CA LYS A 76 0.09 1.02 -5.55
C LYS A 76 -0.28 0.85 -4.09
N ARG A 77 -1.36 1.51 -3.65
CA ARG A 77 -1.84 1.44 -2.26
C ARG A 77 -3.34 1.24 -2.21
N ILE A 78 -3.79 0.55 -1.17
CA ILE A 78 -5.21 0.36 -0.87
C ILE A 78 -5.49 0.96 0.51
N TRP A 79 -6.50 1.82 0.59
CA TRP A 79 -7.07 2.26 1.86
C TRP A 79 -8.38 1.55 2.12
N ARG A 80 -8.54 1.02 3.33
CA ARG A 80 -9.73 0.36 3.84
C ARG A 80 -10.35 1.25 4.91
N PHE A 81 -11.49 1.84 4.59
CA PHE A 81 -12.27 2.66 5.52
C PHE A 81 -13.41 1.82 6.07
N LYS A 82 -13.35 1.49 7.36
CA LYS A 82 -14.40 0.76 8.05
C LYS A 82 -15.31 1.74 8.79
N GLN A 83 -16.62 1.58 8.64
CA GLN A 83 -17.60 2.28 9.45
C GLN A 83 -17.55 1.78 10.90
N ASP A 84 -17.73 2.67 11.86
CA ASP A 84 -17.98 2.29 13.26
C ASP A 84 -19.32 1.54 13.42
N ALA A 85 -19.72 1.29 14.68
CA ALA A 85 -20.98 0.63 15.00
C ALA A 85 -22.23 1.47 14.65
N THR A 86 -22.07 2.74 14.27
CA THR A 86 -23.18 3.63 13.89
C THR A 86 -23.32 3.73 12.37
N GLY A 87 -22.21 3.89 11.66
CA GLY A 87 -22.21 4.15 10.22
C GLY A 87 -22.32 5.63 9.86
N SER A 88 -22.49 5.89 8.57
CA SER A 88 -22.62 7.23 7.97
C SER A 88 -21.44 8.18 8.24
N ARG A 89 -20.23 7.63 8.38
CA ARG A 89 -18.97 8.39 8.42
C ARG A 89 -18.46 8.66 7.03
N THR A 90 -17.94 9.86 6.81
CA THR A 90 -17.36 10.28 5.53
C THR A 90 -15.85 10.38 5.60
N ILE A 91 -15.21 10.23 4.44
CA ILE A 91 -13.80 10.60 4.23
C ILE A 91 -13.73 11.70 3.19
N THR A 92 -13.07 12.81 3.53
CA THR A 92 -12.68 13.83 2.57
C THR A 92 -11.24 13.58 2.17
N LEU A 93 -10.97 13.44 0.88
CA LEU A 93 -9.62 13.21 0.38
C LEU A 93 -8.88 14.53 0.16
N ASN A 94 -7.60 14.58 0.50
CA ASN A 94 -6.73 15.69 0.11
C ASN A 94 -6.67 15.84 -1.43
N ALA A 95 -6.42 17.05 -1.92
CA ALA A 95 -6.33 17.36 -3.35
C ALA A 95 -5.21 16.63 -4.12
N VAL A 96 -4.28 15.95 -3.44
CA VAL A 96 -3.32 15.05 -4.11
C VAL A 96 -3.99 13.78 -4.66
N PHE A 97 -5.15 13.38 -4.14
CA PHE A 97 -5.92 12.27 -4.69
C PHE A 97 -6.70 12.76 -5.91
N ARG A 98 -6.28 12.33 -7.09
CA ARG A 98 -6.91 12.70 -8.35
C ARG A 98 -7.94 11.65 -8.74
N LEU A 99 -9.16 12.10 -8.95
CA LEU A 99 -10.29 11.32 -9.42
C LEU A 99 -10.37 11.39 -10.95
N GLY A 100 -10.86 10.32 -11.56
CA GLY A 100 -11.07 10.23 -13.01
C GLY A 100 -12.51 10.56 -13.41
N THR A 101 -12.84 10.25 -14.66
CA THR A 101 -14.22 10.40 -15.19
C THR A 101 -15.12 9.22 -14.85
N ASP A 102 -14.56 8.04 -14.63
CA ASP A 102 -15.31 6.84 -14.25
C ASP A 102 -15.55 6.77 -12.74
N ILE A 103 -14.58 7.25 -11.95
CA ILE A 103 -14.67 7.42 -10.51
C ILE A 103 -14.58 8.92 -10.22
N THR A 104 -15.72 9.59 -10.25
CA THR A 104 -15.82 11.05 -10.07
C THR A 104 -15.96 11.48 -8.60
N THR A 105 -16.27 10.55 -7.71
CA THR A 105 -16.44 10.80 -6.27
C THR A 105 -16.17 9.54 -5.45
N ILE A 106 -15.80 9.73 -4.18
CA ILE A 106 -15.66 8.67 -3.18
C ILE A 106 -16.71 8.89 -2.09
N THR A 107 -17.87 8.25 -2.27
CA THR A 107 -18.95 8.26 -1.28
C THR A 107 -18.93 6.92 -0.55
N LEU A 108 -18.46 6.91 0.70
CA LEU A 108 -18.39 5.71 1.55
C LEU A 108 -19.75 5.04 1.77
N THR A 109 -19.74 3.79 2.21
CA THR A 109 -20.95 3.13 2.70
C THR A 109 -21.45 3.81 3.97
N THR A 110 -22.76 3.87 4.14
CA THR A 110 -23.38 4.37 5.37
C THR A 110 -23.66 3.25 6.37
N THR A 111 -23.53 1.98 5.95
CA THR A 111 -23.85 0.82 6.78
C THR A 111 -22.78 0.61 7.85
N ALA A 112 -23.21 0.55 9.11
CA ALA A 112 -22.35 0.25 10.24
C ALA A 112 -21.49 -1.00 10.02
N SER A 113 -20.25 -0.98 10.53
CA SER A 113 -19.28 -2.09 10.46
C SER A 113 -18.85 -2.56 9.07
N LYS A 114 -19.36 -1.97 7.99
CA LYS A 114 -18.95 -2.28 6.61
C LYS A 114 -17.67 -1.56 6.23
N THR A 115 -16.94 -2.13 5.28
CA THR A 115 -15.65 -1.62 4.83
C THR A 115 -15.70 -1.21 3.37
N ASP A 116 -15.19 -0.03 3.08
CA ASP A 116 -14.96 0.48 1.74
C ASP A 116 -13.47 0.41 1.39
N TYR A 117 -13.17 0.17 0.12
CA TYR A 117 -11.82 -0.01 -0.41
C TYR A 117 -11.57 1.04 -1.49
N VAL A 118 -10.49 1.81 -1.34
CA VAL A 118 -10.01 2.77 -2.34
C VAL A 118 -8.61 2.35 -2.76
N GLY A 119 -8.43 2.07 -4.06
CA GLY A 119 -7.13 1.77 -4.65
C GLY A 119 -6.59 2.97 -5.41
N ALA A 120 -5.32 3.32 -5.16
CA ALA A 120 -4.64 4.39 -5.89
C ALA A 120 -3.24 3.99 -6.36
N ILE A 121 -2.78 4.62 -7.43
CA ILE A 121 -1.42 4.53 -7.96
C ILE A 121 -0.80 5.92 -7.89
N TYR A 122 0.38 6.05 -7.29
CA TYR A 122 1.08 7.33 -7.27
C TYR A 122 1.72 7.61 -8.62
N ASN A 123 1.45 8.80 -9.15
CA ASN A 123 2.06 9.40 -10.32
C ASN A 123 3.01 10.51 -9.83
N GLY A 124 4.30 10.21 -9.89
CA GLY A 124 5.37 11.10 -9.43
C GLY A 124 5.58 12.31 -10.33
N THR A 125 5.19 12.24 -11.61
CA THR A 125 5.26 13.39 -12.54
C THR A 125 4.32 14.50 -12.11
N ASP A 126 3.08 14.15 -11.75
CA ASP A 126 2.05 15.11 -11.36
C ASP A 126 1.97 15.34 -9.83
N ALA A 127 2.74 14.57 -9.06
CA ALA A 127 2.64 14.46 -7.61
C ALA A 127 1.20 14.17 -7.14
N LYS A 128 0.53 13.22 -7.81
CA LYS A 128 -0.86 12.82 -7.55
C LYS A 128 -0.98 11.33 -7.25
N TRP A 129 -1.92 10.99 -6.37
CA TRP A 129 -2.44 9.65 -6.20
C TRP A 129 -3.65 9.47 -7.12
N ASP A 130 -3.47 8.77 -8.24
CA ASP A 130 -4.53 8.48 -9.19
C ASP A 130 -5.43 7.38 -8.63
N ILE A 131 -6.70 7.70 -8.40
CA ILE A 131 -7.69 6.72 -7.95
C ILE A 131 -8.06 5.80 -9.11
N VAL A 132 -7.78 4.52 -8.96
CA VAL A 132 -8.00 3.49 -10.01
C VAL A 132 -9.04 2.46 -9.63
N ALA A 133 -9.48 2.41 -8.37
CA ALA A 133 -10.50 1.48 -7.90
C ALA A 133 -11.27 2.03 -6.69
N PHE A 134 -12.57 1.79 -6.67
CA PHE A 134 -13.42 2.03 -5.51
C PHE A 134 -14.49 0.94 -5.39
N ILE A 135 -14.56 0.28 -4.24
CA ILE A 135 -15.61 -0.69 -3.90
C ILE A 135 -16.14 -0.31 -2.52
N LYS A 136 -17.47 -0.28 -2.37
CA LYS A 136 -18.13 0.11 -1.12
C LYS A 136 -18.95 -1.00 -0.48
N GLY A 137 -19.03 -1.00 0.84
CA GLY A 137 -20.02 -1.76 1.60
C GLY A 137 -19.74 -3.25 1.85
N LEU A 138 -18.48 -3.72 1.74
CA LEU A 138 -18.11 -5.11 2.03
C LEU A 138 -18.28 -5.46 3.51
#